data_AF-A0A7S0TEM5-F1
#
_entry.id   AF-A0A7S0TEM5-F1
#
_cell.length_a   1.000
_cell.length_b   1.000
_cell.length_c   1.000
_cell.angle_alpha   90.00
_cell.angle_beta   90.00
_cell.angle_gamma   90.00
#
_symmetry.space_group_name_H-M   'P 1'
#
loop_
_entity.id
_entity.type
_entity.pdbx_description
1 polymer ?
#
loop_
_entity_poly.entity_id
_entity_poly.type
_entity_poly.pdbx_seq_one_letter_code
_entity_poly.pdbx_strand_id
1 'polypeptide(L)'
;MNACIVLCLALTAFLANAVAQYETCVADTAIVTGGTPGVTVSIGRDEANEMVQITLVGPSDVWFGHGFDGLVMANNYGFIVDTSGVSERRFGTGYSVPTELATTSIVGTPETSIVGGDRTVVIERPYSATDA
;
A
#
# COMPACT_ATOMS: atom_id res chain seq x y z
N MET A 1 -13.66 51.42 7.26
CA MET A 1 -14.21 50.12 7.71
C MET A 1 -13.77 49.02 6.73
N ASN A 2 -12.46 48.82 6.58
CA ASN A 2 -11.89 48.09 5.43
C ASN A 2 -10.77 47.10 5.81
N ALA A 3 -10.76 46.60 7.05
CA ALA A 3 -9.64 45.79 7.56
C ALA A 3 -10.04 44.42 8.14
N CYS A 4 -11.33 44.16 8.38
CA CYS A 4 -11.76 42.93 9.09
C CYS A 4 -12.06 41.74 8.15
N ILE A 5 -12.44 41.99 6.89
CA ILE A 5 -12.82 40.92 5.95
C ILE A 5 -11.61 40.34 5.20
N VAL A 6 -10.55 41.13 5.00
CA VAL A 6 -9.34 40.70 4.27
C VAL A 6 -8.48 39.75 5.13
N LEU A 7 -8.53 39.86 6.45
CA LEU A 7 -7.79 38.97 7.36
C LEU A 7 -8.45 37.59 7.53
N CYS A 8 -9.74 37.45 7.23
CA CYS A 8 -10.48 36.19 7.38
C CYS A 8 -10.31 35.25 6.17
N LEU A 9 -10.07 35.80 4.98
CA LEU A 9 -9.84 35.03 3.74
C LEU A 9 -8.37 34.65 3.51
N ALA A 10 -7.43 35.31 4.19
CA ALA A 10 -6.01 34.93 4.13
C ALA A 10 -5.65 33.79 5.11
N LEU A 11 -6.51 33.48 6.08
CA LEU A 11 -6.26 32.44 7.09
C LEU A 11 -6.87 31.07 6.73
N THR A 12 -7.76 31.00 5.74
CA THR A 12 -8.38 29.73 5.30
C THR A 12 -7.68 29.06 4.11
N ALA A 13 -6.62 29.67 3.56
CA ALA A 13 -5.90 29.15 2.40
C ALA A 13 -4.51 28.55 2.71
N PHE A 14 -4.10 28.50 3.99
CA PHE A 14 -2.80 27.95 4.41
C PHE A 14 -2.94 26.75 5.36
N LEU A 15 -3.95 25.92 5.11
CA LEU A 15 -3.91 24.50 5.42
C LEU A 15 -3.98 23.76 4.08
N ALA A 16 -2.99 24.03 3.22
CA ALA A 16 -2.61 23.04 2.23
C ALA A 16 -2.17 21.84 3.05
N ASN A 17 -3.08 20.89 3.24
CA ASN A 17 -2.73 19.53 3.59
C ASN A 17 -1.59 19.16 2.65
N ALA A 18 -0.38 19.05 3.19
CA ALA A 18 0.70 18.37 2.51
C ALA A 18 0.25 16.91 2.43
N VAL A 19 -0.56 16.61 1.42
CA VAL A 19 -0.72 15.24 0.95
C VAL A 19 0.70 14.85 0.57
N ALA A 20 1.26 13.87 1.25
CA ALA A 20 2.55 13.30 0.88
C ALA A 20 2.50 13.02 -0.63
N GLN A 21 3.29 13.74 -1.42
CA GLN A 21 3.32 13.55 -2.86
C GLN A 21 4.26 12.39 -3.11
N TYR A 22 3.68 11.20 -3.23
CA TYR A 22 4.41 10.03 -3.67
C TYR A 22 4.74 10.17 -5.16
N GLU A 23 6.03 10.14 -5.50
CA GLU A 23 6.49 9.95 -6.86
C GLU A 23 6.23 8.51 -7.27
N THR A 24 5.48 8.28 -8.35
CA THR A 24 5.19 6.93 -8.84
C THR A 24 6.45 6.29 -9.44
N CYS A 25 6.93 5.21 -8.82
CA CYS A 25 8.05 4.40 -9.30
C CYS A 25 7.58 3.27 -10.22
N VAL A 26 6.43 2.67 -9.88
CA VAL A 26 5.80 1.57 -10.60
C VAL A 26 4.31 1.85 -10.66
N ALA A 27 3.71 1.78 -11.84
CA ALA A 27 2.29 2.05 -12.04
C ALA A 27 1.59 0.81 -12.60
N ASP A 28 0.50 0.40 -11.94
CA ASP A 28 -0.52 -0.55 -12.38
C ASP A 28 0.03 -1.80 -13.05
N THR A 29 1.10 -2.35 -12.49
CA THR A 29 1.76 -3.52 -13.05
C THR A 29 0.92 -4.75 -12.71
N ALA A 30 0.37 -5.39 -13.75
CA ALA A 30 -0.38 -6.63 -13.60
C ALA A 30 0.57 -7.78 -13.21
N ILE A 31 0.31 -8.40 -12.06
CA ILE A 31 1.07 -9.54 -11.55
C ILE A 31 0.62 -10.83 -12.25
N VAL A 32 -0.68 -10.94 -12.55
CA VAL A 32 -1.27 -12.08 -13.26
C VAL A 32 -1.84 -11.59 -14.58
N THR A 33 -1.25 -12.04 -15.68
CA THR A 33 -1.75 -11.77 -17.04
C THR A 33 -2.51 -13.00 -17.54
N GLY A 34 -3.85 -12.98 -17.48
CA GLY A 34 -4.67 -14.03 -18.11
C GLY A 34 -5.91 -14.53 -17.36
N GLY A 35 -6.27 -13.95 -16.21
CA GLY A 35 -7.52 -14.27 -15.51
C GLY A 35 -8.11 -13.01 -14.89
N THR A 36 -9.36 -12.70 -15.25
CA THR A 36 -10.12 -11.61 -14.63
C THR A 36 -10.79 -12.13 -13.36
N PRO A 37 -10.72 -11.42 -12.22
CA PRO A 37 -10.01 -10.16 -11.98
C PRO A 37 -8.52 -10.39 -11.64
N GLY A 38 -7.63 -9.64 -12.28
CA GLY A 38 -6.19 -9.72 -12.05
C GLY A 38 -5.76 -8.90 -10.83
N VAL A 39 -4.58 -9.21 -10.28
CA VAL A 39 -3.96 -8.40 -9.22
C VAL A 39 -3.00 -7.41 -9.86
N THR A 40 -3.11 -6.12 -9.52
CA THR A 40 -2.17 -5.07 -9.92
C THR A 40 -1.46 -4.48 -8.71
N VAL A 41 -0.25 -3.97 -8.95
CA VAL A 41 0.56 -3.27 -7.95
C VAL A 41 1.05 -1.93 -8.51
N SER A 42 0.95 -0.91 -7.66
CA SER A 42 1.55 0.40 -7.87
C SER A 42 2.42 0.74 -6.67
N ILE A 43 3.61 1.28 -6.92
CA ILE A 43 4.58 1.65 -5.88
C ILE A 43 4.95 3.11 -6.09
N GLY A 44 4.76 3.91 -5.06
CA GLY A 44 5.18 5.30 -4.99
C GLY A 44 6.19 5.50 -3.86
N ARG A 45 7.04 6.52 -3.99
CA ARG A 45 8.05 6.87 -3.00
C ARG A 45 7.95 8.35 -2.63
N ASP A 46 8.11 8.65 -1.35
CA ASP A 46 8.27 9.99 -0.81
C ASP A 46 9.68 10.11 -0.25
N GLU A 47 10.57 10.74 -1.02
CA GLU A 47 11.97 10.90 -0.64
C GLU A 47 12.15 11.84 0.57
N ALA A 48 11.24 12.80 0.77
CA ALA A 48 11.36 13.77 1.85
C ALA A 48 11.07 13.15 3.21
N ASN A 49 10.13 12.22 3.26
CA ASN A 49 9.74 11.50 4.48
C ASN A 49 10.35 10.09 4.58
N GLU A 50 11.11 9.66 3.58
CA GLU A 50 11.69 8.32 3.46
C GLU A 50 10.63 7.20 3.54
N MET A 51 9.50 7.40 2.85
CA MET A 51 8.33 6.51 2.88
C MET A 51 8.04 5.89 1.51
N VAL A 52 7.61 4.62 1.51
CA VAL A 52 7.02 3.94 0.35
C VAL A 52 5.51 3.85 0.54
N GLN A 53 4.76 4.13 -0.52
CA GLN A 53 3.36 3.78 -0.65
C GLN A 53 3.21 2.63 -1.64
N ILE A 54 2.47 1.61 -1.24
CA ILE A 54 2.21 0.41 -2.04
C ILE A 54 0.71 0.27 -2.17
N THR A 55 0.21 0.34 -3.40
CA THR A 55 -1.20 0.15 -3.72
C THR A 55 -1.37 -1.21 -4.38
N LEU A 56 -2.22 -2.04 -3.79
CA LEU A 56 -2.61 -3.34 -4.33
C LEU A 56 -4.08 -3.29 -4.73
N VAL A 57 -4.38 -3.72 -5.95
CA VAL A 57 -5.76 -3.88 -6.43
C VAL A 57 -5.97 -5.34 -6.82
N GLY A 58 -7.06 -5.94 -6.37
CA GLY A 58 -7.40 -7.32 -6.72
C GLY A 58 -8.87 -7.64 -6.44
N PRO A 59 -9.32 -8.87 -6.72
CA PRO A 59 -10.69 -9.29 -6.45
C PRO A 59 -11.07 -9.10 -4.98
N SER A 60 -12.28 -8.62 -4.71
CA SER A 60 -12.76 -8.42 -3.33
C SER A 60 -13.31 -9.67 -2.65
N ASP A 61 -13.56 -10.73 -3.42
CA ASP A 61 -14.20 -11.99 -3.01
C ASP A 61 -13.22 -13.13 -2.71
N VAL A 62 -11.96 -12.99 -3.10
CA VAL A 62 -10.88 -13.94 -2.81
C VAL A 62 -9.70 -13.25 -2.13
N TRP A 63 -8.81 -14.05 -1.53
CA TRP A 63 -7.57 -13.54 -0.99
C TRP A 63 -6.57 -13.32 -2.11
N PHE A 64 -5.80 -12.24 -2.02
CA PHE A 64 -4.73 -11.95 -2.94
C PHE A 64 -3.52 -11.41 -2.18
N GLY A 65 -2.37 -11.37 -2.83
CA GLY A 65 -1.15 -10.93 -2.19
C GLY A 65 -0.04 -10.67 -3.17
N HIS A 66 1.00 -10.02 -2.67
CA HIS A 66 2.19 -9.67 -3.43
C HIS A 66 3.43 -10.02 -2.60
N GLY A 67 4.36 -10.77 -3.19
CA GLY A 67 5.65 -11.08 -2.60
C GLY A 67 6.75 -10.20 -3.20
N PHE A 68 7.69 -9.78 -2.35
CA PHE A 68 8.85 -8.99 -2.73
C PHE A 68 10.09 -9.87 -2.93
N ASP A 69 11.04 -9.36 -3.71
CA ASP A 69 12.40 -9.90 -3.87
C ASP A 69 12.48 -11.39 -4.27
N GLY A 70 11.53 -11.85 -5.09
CA GLY A 70 11.40 -13.28 -5.39
C GLY A 70 10.90 -13.60 -6.79
N LEU A 71 11.63 -14.46 -7.49
CA LEU A 71 11.09 -15.23 -8.63
C LEU A 71 10.36 -16.50 -8.17
N VAL A 72 10.48 -16.85 -6.88
CA VAL A 72 9.91 -18.05 -6.27
C VAL A 72 9.17 -17.67 -5.00
N MET A 73 8.24 -18.49 -4.55
CA MET A 73 7.51 -18.26 -3.30
C MET A 73 8.37 -18.52 -2.05
N ALA A 74 9.35 -19.43 -2.16
CA ALA A 74 10.14 -19.88 -1.03
C ALA A 74 11.02 -18.78 -0.42
N ASN A 75 11.07 -18.72 0.91
CA ASN A 75 11.92 -17.84 1.71
C ASN A 75 11.74 -16.34 1.43
N ASN A 76 10.59 -15.92 0.92
CA ASN A 76 10.31 -14.51 0.62
C ASN A 76 9.37 -13.87 1.62
N TYR A 77 9.28 -12.55 1.53
CA TYR A 77 8.40 -11.70 2.31
C TYR A 77 7.27 -11.21 1.39
N GLY A 78 6.07 -11.05 1.93
CA GLY A 78 4.97 -10.50 1.15
C GLY A 78 3.78 -10.06 1.98
N PHE A 79 2.90 -9.31 1.32
CA PHE A 79 1.61 -8.91 1.84
C PHE A 79 0.54 -9.90 1.40
N ILE A 80 -0.33 -10.27 2.33
CA ILE A 80 -1.59 -10.96 2.04
C ILE A 80 -2.74 -10.04 2.42
N VAL A 81 -3.64 -9.83 1.46
CA VAL A 81 -4.90 -9.11 1.61
C VAL A 81 -6.02 -10.13 1.71
N ASP A 82 -6.71 -10.12 2.85
CA ASP A 82 -7.86 -10.98 3.13
C ASP A 82 -8.99 -10.18 3.78
N THR A 83 -10.09 -10.84 4.15
CA THR A 83 -11.27 -10.16 4.73
C THR A 83 -11.00 -9.43 6.05
N SER A 84 -9.92 -9.76 6.75
CA SER A 84 -9.51 -9.10 7.99
C SER A 84 -8.61 -7.87 7.76
N GLY A 85 -8.05 -7.72 6.56
CA GLY A 85 -7.21 -6.58 6.18
C GLY A 85 -5.93 -7.03 5.48
N VAL A 86 -4.82 -6.36 5.82
CA VAL A 86 -3.48 -6.66 5.31
C VAL A 86 -2.66 -7.30 6.41
N SER A 87 -1.97 -8.37 6.07
CA SER A 87 -0.98 -9.02 6.94
C SER A 87 0.34 -9.18 6.20
N GLU A 88 1.43 -8.97 6.92
CA GLU A 88 2.77 -9.28 6.45
C GLU A 88 3.12 -10.72 6.79
N ARG A 89 3.62 -11.48 5.81
CA ARG A 89 3.91 -12.89 5.99
C ARG A 89 5.30 -13.25 5.44
N ARG A 90 5.99 -14.14 6.17
CA ARG A 90 7.19 -14.83 5.71
C ARG A 90 6.82 -16.17 5.11
N PHE A 91 7.20 -16.39 3.88
CA PHE A 91 7.07 -17.66 3.19
C PHE A 91 8.23 -18.56 3.61
N GLY A 92 7.93 -19.79 4.03
CA GLY A 92 8.95 -20.76 4.46
C GLY A 92 9.70 -21.38 3.29
N THR A 93 10.39 -22.49 3.56
CA THR A 93 11.09 -23.25 2.52
C THR A 93 10.08 -24.00 1.63
N GLY A 94 10.19 -23.82 0.31
CA GLY A 94 9.29 -24.47 -0.66
C GLY A 94 7.90 -23.83 -0.72
N TYR A 95 6.85 -24.67 -0.76
CA TYR A 95 5.44 -24.28 -0.87
C TYR A 95 4.69 -24.43 0.46
N SER A 96 5.35 -24.13 1.57
CA SER A 96 4.74 -24.19 2.89
C SER A 96 3.77 -23.02 3.13
N VAL A 97 2.83 -23.21 4.06
CA VAL A 97 1.95 -22.13 4.52
C VAL A 97 2.81 -20.98 5.07
N PRO A 98 2.58 -19.72 4.65
CA PRO A 98 3.32 -18.58 5.15
C PRO A 98 3.04 -18.33 6.63
N THR A 99 4.04 -17.90 7.38
CA THR A 99 3.89 -17.49 8.78
C THR A 99 3.66 -15.99 8.83
N GLU A 100 2.64 -15.55 9.57
CA GLU A 100 2.40 -14.13 9.79
C GLU A 100 3.48 -13.51 10.68
N LEU A 101 3.95 -12.32 10.32
CA LEU A 101 4.94 -11.59 11.10
C LEU A 101 4.31 -11.01 12.35
N ALA A 102 4.96 -11.23 13.50
CA ALA A 102 4.51 -10.70 14.78
C ALA A 102 4.69 -9.17 14.91
N THR A 103 5.54 -8.59 14.08
CA THR A 103 5.78 -7.15 14.03
C THR A 103 5.55 -6.68 12.61
N THR A 104 4.69 -5.68 12.47
CA THR A 104 4.38 -5.08 11.18
C THR A 104 5.35 -3.93 10.88
N SER A 105 5.74 -3.81 9.62
CA SER A 105 6.46 -2.65 9.12
C SER A 105 5.56 -1.57 8.53
N ILE A 106 4.25 -1.83 8.46
CA ILE A 106 3.23 -0.89 8.01
C ILE A 106 3.06 0.20 9.06
N VAL A 107 3.03 1.46 8.60
CA VAL A 107 2.75 2.62 9.44
C VAL A 107 1.25 2.88 9.41
N GLY A 108 0.64 2.88 10.60
CA GLY A 108 -0.79 3.12 10.75
C GLY A 108 -1.65 1.95 10.24
N THR A 109 -2.91 2.26 9.94
CA THR A 109 -3.87 1.28 9.41
C THR A 109 -3.93 1.43 7.89
N PRO A 110 -3.76 0.34 7.11
CA PRO A 110 -3.95 0.39 5.67
C PRO A 110 -5.31 0.95 5.27
N GLU A 111 -5.33 1.81 4.26
CA GLU A 111 -6.58 2.27 3.68
C GLU A 111 -7.15 1.18 2.77
N THR A 112 -8.44 0.91 2.86
CA THR A 112 -9.10 -0.12 2.07
C THR A 112 -10.42 0.40 1.49
N SER A 113 -10.68 0.09 0.22
CA SER A 113 -11.93 0.40 -0.45
C SER A 113 -12.30 -0.72 -1.42
N ILE A 114 -13.60 -0.91 -1.63
CA ILE A 114 -14.12 -1.87 -2.61
C ILE A 114 -15.00 -1.12 -3.60
N VAL A 115 -14.65 -1.18 -4.88
CA VAL A 115 -15.37 -0.52 -5.97
C VAL A 115 -15.50 -1.51 -7.12
N GLY A 116 -16.71 -1.75 -7.62
CA GLY A 116 -16.91 -2.58 -8.80
C GLY A 116 -16.52 -4.06 -8.65
N GLY A 117 -16.35 -4.56 -7.42
CA GLY A 117 -15.87 -5.93 -7.16
C GLY A 117 -14.37 -6.03 -6.95
N ASP A 118 -13.62 -4.94 -7.15
CA ASP A 118 -12.20 -4.85 -6.89
C ASP A 118 -11.95 -4.19 -5.53
N ARG A 119 -11.06 -4.79 -4.75
CA ARG A 119 -10.54 -4.24 -3.50
C ARG A 119 -9.23 -3.52 -3.78
N THR A 120 -9.18 -2.24 -3.41
CA THR A 120 -7.96 -1.43 -3.39
C THR A 120 -7.47 -1.32 -1.96
N VAL A 121 -6.19 -1.59 -1.75
CA VAL A 121 -5.51 -1.44 -0.47
C VAL A 121 -4.31 -0.53 -0.65
N VAL A 122 -4.17 0.48 0.21
CA VAL A 122 -3.01 1.38 0.26
C VAL A 122 -2.25 1.14 1.55
N ILE A 123 -0.96 0.81 1.41
CA ILE A 123 -0.04 0.49 2.49
C ILE A 123 1.07 1.53 2.48
N GLU A 124 1.43 2.06 3.65
CA GLU A 124 2.57 2.96 3.82
C GLU A 124 3.61 2.33 4.75
N ARG A 125 4.89 2.39 4.37
CA ARG A 125 6.00 1.89 5.20
C ARG A 125 7.29 2.70 4.98
N PRO A 126 8.20 2.80 5.97
CA PRO A 126 9.49 3.48 5.80
C PRO A 126 10.44 2.73 4.85
N TYR A 127 11.40 3.42 4.24
CA TYR A 127 12.48 2.80 3.46
C TYR A 127 13.34 1.84 4.29
N SER A 128 13.55 2.19 5.57
CA SER A 128 14.36 1.41 6.50
C SER A 128 13.59 0.25 7.14
N ALA A 129 12.36 -0.01 6.71
CA ALA A 129 11.57 -1.12 7.20
C ALA A 129 12.29 -2.44 6.91
N THR A 130 12.51 -3.25 7.95
CA THR A 130 13.13 -4.55 7.78
C THR A 130 12.12 -5.54 7.22
N ASP A 131 12.44 -6.15 6.08
CA ASP A 131 11.76 -7.33 5.58
C ASP A 131 12.22 -8.54 6.42
N ALA A 132 11.55 -8.75 7.55
CA ALA A 132 11.89 -9.83 8.49
C ALA A 132 11.75 -11.23 7.87
#